data_AF-A0A0Q3RL97-F1
#
_entry.id   AF-A0A0Q3RL97-F1
#
_cell.length_a   1.000
_cell.length_b   1.000
_cell.length_c   1.000
_cell.angle_alpha   90.00
_cell.angle_beta   90.00
_cell.angle_gamma   90.00
#
_symmetry.space_group_name_H-M   'P 1'
#
loop_
_entity.id
_entity.type
_entity.pdbx_description
1 polymer ?
#
loop_
_entity_poly.entity_id
_entity_poly.type
_entity_poly.pdbx_seq_one_letter_code
_entity_poly.pdbx_strand_id
1 'polypeptide(L)'
;SFAAKDEIFCLFEGVLDNLGRLSQQYGLSKGANEVVLVIEAYKTLRDRAPYPASFMLSQLTGSYAFVLFDKSTNSVLVASDPEGKVPLFWGITADGCVAFSDDIDMLKGSCGKSLAPFPQGCFYSNALGGLKCYENPKNKVTAVPANEEEICGATFKVEGSTVLTAL
;
A
#
# COMPACT_ATOMS: atom_id res chain seq x y z
N SER A 1 -2.45 -3.68 13.37
CA SER A 1 -2.17 -5.09 13.76
C SER A 1 -0.93 -5.62 13.01
N PHE A 2 -0.29 -6.68 13.52
CA PHE A 2 0.91 -7.30 12.93
C PHE A 2 0.78 -8.82 12.88
N ALA A 3 1.28 -9.45 11.81
CA ALA A 3 1.46 -10.90 11.75
C ALA A 3 2.68 -11.28 10.92
N ALA A 4 3.20 -12.48 11.18
CA ALA A 4 4.27 -13.11 10.41
C ALA A 4 3.93 -14.58 10.16
N LYS A 5 4.08 -15.04 8.92
CA LYS A 5 3.87 -16.43 8.52
C LYS A 5 4.69 -16.76 7.28
N ASP A 6 5.37 -17.91 7.28
CA ASP A 6 6.14 -18.42 6.14
C ASP A 6 7.12 -17.39 5.54
N GLU A 7 7.86 -16.70 6.41
CA GLU A 7 8.80 -15.61 6.06
C GLU A 7 8.17 -14.36 5.42
N ILE A 8 6.84 -14.25 5.48
CA ILE A 8 6.07 -13.06 5.09
C ILE A 8 5.65 -12.33 6.36
N PHE A 9 5.89 -11.02 6.40
CA PHE A 9 5.60 -10.11 7.50
C PHE A 9 4.62 -9.06 7.02
N CYS A 10 3.59 -8.74 7.80
CA CYS A 10 2.61 -7.74 7.42
C CYS A 10 2.22 -6.87 8.62
N LEU A 11 2.27 -5.56 8.41
CA LEU A 11 1.62 -4.54 9.24
C LEU A 11 0.34 -4.13 8.53
N PHE A 12 -0.79 -4.13 9.24
CA PHE A 12 -2.10 -3.80 8.68
C PHE A 12 -2.83 -2.84 9.62
N GLU A 13 -3.40 -1.78 9.09
CA GLU A 13 -4.22 -0.82 9.83
C GLU A 13 -5.58 -0.67 9.15
N GLY A 14 -6.64 -0.52 9.94
CA GLY A 14 -8.02 -0.42 9.46
C GLY A 14 -8.79 -1.75 9.50
N VAL A 15 -9.78 -1.89 8.61
CA VAL A 15 -10.75 -3.00 8.58
C VAL A 15 -11.12 -3.39 7.15
N LEU A 16 -11.43 -4.68 6.97
CA LEU A 16 -11.97 -5.20 5.71
C LEU A 16 -13.45 -5.56 5.87
N ASP A 17 -14.33 -4.86 5.14
CA ASP A 17 -15.77 -5.07 5.13
C ASP A 17 -16.16 -6.46 4.61
N ASN A 18 -15.31 -7.04 3.75
CA ASN A 18 -15.54 -8.34 3.12
C ASN A 18 -14.64 -9.46 3.68
N LEU A 19 -14.05 -9.28 4.88
CA LEU A 19 -13.16 -10.26 5.52
C LEU A 19 -13.77 -11.66 5.58
N GLY A 20 -15.04 -11.79 5.96
CA GLY A 20 -15.71 -13.09 6.08
C GLY A 20 -15.78 -13.86 4.75
N ARG A 21 -16.10 -13.16 3.65
CA ARG A 21 -16.14 -13.75 2.31
C ARG A 21 -14.76 -14.21 1.86
N LEU A 22 -13.76 -13.34 2.01
CA LEU A 22 -12.40 -13.63 1.58
C LEU A 22 -11.77 -14.74 2.44
N SER A 23 -12.08 -14.77 3.75
CA SER A 23 -11.63 -15.86 4.63
C SER A 23 -12.12 -17.22 4.16
N GLN A 24 -13.37 -17.31 3.70
CA GLN A 24 -13.90 -18.54 3.11
C GLN A 24 -13.22 -18.88 1.77
N GLN A 25 -13.02 -17.87 0.90
CA GLN A 25 -12.39 -18.04 -0.41
C GLN A 25 -10.94 -18.55 -0.31
N TYR A 26 -10.17 -18.04 0.66
CA TYR A 26 -8.79 -18.43 0.91
C TYR A 26 -8.66 -19.60 1.90
N GLY A 27 -9.76 -20.17 2.39
CA GLY A 27 -9.76 -21.35 3.25
C GLY A 27 -9.19 -21.11 4.65
N LEU A 28 -9.38 -19.92 5.21
CA LEU A 28 -8.87 -19.57 6.54
C LEU A 28 -9.69 -20.23 7.66
N SER A 29 -9.02 -20.50 8.78
CA SER A 29 -9.66 -20.97 10.01
C SER A 29 -10.58 -19.91 10.60
N LYS A 30 -11.57 -20.35 11.40
CA LYS A 30 -12.42 -19.44 12.18
C LYS A 30 -11.56 -18.53 13.07
N GLY A 31 -11.82 -17.23 13.05
CA GLY A 31 -11.09 -16.23 13.83
C GLY A 31 -9.87 -15.61 13.14
N ALA A 32 -9.66 -15.85 11.84
CA ALA A 32 -8.68 -15.11 11.07
C ALA A 32 -9.03 -13.61 11.01
N ASN A 33 -8.01 -12.77 11.11
CA ASN A 33 -8.11 -11.32 11.00
C ASN A 33 -7.54 -10.83 9.66
N GLU A 34 -7.63 -9.53 9.42
CA GLU A 34 -7.26 -8.87 8.17
C GLU A 34 -5.79 -9.10 7.80
N VAL A 35 -4.89 -9.02 8.78
CA VAL A 35 -3.45 -9.19 8.52
C VAL A 35 -3.11 -10.63 8.09
N VAL A 36 -3.76 -11.63 8.68
CA VAL A 36 -3.60 -13.04 8.27
C VAL A 36 -4.19 -13.26 6.88
N LEU A 37 -5.36 -12.67 6.59
CA LEU A 37 -5.96 -12.72 5.27
C LEU A 37 -5.03 -12.15 4.20
N VAL A 38 -4.44 -10.98 4.42
CA VAL A 38 -3.54 -10.34 3.46
C VAL A 38 -2.32 -11.21 3.16
N ILE A 39 -1.70 -11.81 4.20
CA ILE A 39 -0.56 -12.72 4.02
C ILE A 39 -0.96 -13.94 3.18
N GLU A 40 -2.09 -14.57 3.49
CA GLU A 40 -2.54 -15.79 2.81
C GLU A 40 -2.98 -15.53 1.37
N ALA A 41 -3.65 -14.41 1.12
CA ALA A 41 -4.04 -13.99 -0.21
C ALA A 41 -2.82 -13.69 -1.07
N TYR A 42 -1.83 -12.94 -0.54
CA TYR A 42 -0.56 -12.68 -1.22
C TYR A 42 0.18 -13.99 -1.53
N LYS A 43 0.35 -14.86 -0.53
CA LYS A 43 1.05 -16.15 -0.67
C LYS A 43 0.36 -17.04 -1.71
N THR A 44 -0.95 -17.19 -1.63
CA THR A 44 -1.74 -18.00 -2.56
C THR A 44 -1.54 -17.55 -4.00
N LEU A 45 -1.56 -16.23 -4.23
CA LEU A 45 -1.38 -15.68 -5.55
C LEU A 45 0.07 -15.81 -6.02
N ARG A 46 1.06 -15.52 -5.19
CA ARG A 46 2.48 -15.74 -5.52
C ARG A 46 2.77 -17.20 -5.92
N ASP A 47 2.22 -18.16 -5.18
CA ASP A 47 2.56 -19.58 -5.33
C ASP A 47 1.80 -20.30 -6.47
N ARG A 48 0.57 -19.86 -6.80
CA ARG A 48 -0.29 -20.59 -7.77
C ARG A 48 -0.12 -20.17 -9.24
N ALA A 49 0.27 -18.93 -9.51
CA ALA A 49 0.66 -18.39 -10.83
C ALA A 49 1.10 -16.93 -10.63
N PRO A 50 1.88 -16.27 -11.49
CA PRO A 50 2.23 -14.86 -11.32
C PRO A 50 1.02 -13.95 -11.61
N TYR A 51 0.00 -13.99 -10.75
CA TYR A 51 -1.09 -13.04 -10.75
C TYR A 51 -0.52 -11.68 -10.34
N PRO A 52 -0.92 -10.60 -11.03
CA PRO A 52 -0.46 -9.27 -10.65
C PRO A 52 -0.98 -8.92 -9.26
N ALA A 53 -0.18 -8.19 -8.46
CA ALA A 53 -0.58 -7.73 -7.13
C ALA A 53 -1.92 -6.96 -7.17
N SER A 54 -2.20 -6.25 -8.26
CA SER A 54 -3.48 -5.56 -8.48
C SER A 54 -4.69 -6.49 -8.43
N PHE A 55 -4.56 -7.76 -8.83
CA PHE A 55 -5.67 -8.71 -8.74
C PHE A 55 -6.03 -9.02 -7.28
N MET A 56 -5.03 -9.26 -6.43
CA MET A 56 -5.24 -9.43 -4.98
C MET A 56 -5.94 -8.21 -4.38
N LEU A 57 -5.38 -7.03 -4.65
CA LEU A 57 -5.84 -5.78 -4.06
C LEU A 57 -7.26 -5.44 -4.51
N SER A 58 -7.62 -5.76 -5.76
CA SER A 58 -8.98 -5.55 -6.29
C SER A 58 -10.06 -6.38 -5.57
N GLN A 59 -9.68 -7.41 -4.82
CA GLN A 59 -10.62 -8.21 -4.03
C GLN A 59 -10.88 -7.63 -2.64
N LEU A 60 -10.01 -6.74 -2.15
CA LEU A 60 -10.14 -6.14 -0.83
C LEU A 60 -11.18 -5.02 -0.85
N THR A 61 -12.08 -5.02 0.12
CA THR A 61 -13.07 -3.95 0.30
C THR A 61 -13.05 -3.55 1.77
N GLY A 62 -12.88 -2.26 2.04
CA GLY A 62 -12.80 -1.73 3.40
C GLY A 62 -12.03 -0.42 3.43
N SER A 63 -11.68 0.00 4.64
CA SER A 63 -10.83 1.16 4.89
C SER A 63 -9.54 0.63 5.50
N TYR A 64 -8.43 0.66 4.76
CA TYR A 64 -7.23 -0.05 5.17
C TYR A 64 -5.95 0.58 4.62
N ALA A 65 -4.85 0.32 5.33
CA ALA A 65 -3.49 0.49 4.83
C ALA A 65 -2.64 -0.69 5.32
N PHE A 66 -1.73 -1.20 4.49
CA PHE A 66 -0.82 -2.24 4.93
C PHE A 66 0.54 -2.16 4.26
N VAL A 67 1.55 -2.69 4.96
CA VAL A 67 2.91 -2.91 4.47
C VAL A 67 3.22 -4.39 4.65
N LEU A 68 3.43 -5.09 3.53
CA LEU A 68 3.80 -6.51 3.48
C LEU A 68 5.24 -6.64 2.97
N PHE A 69 6.05 -7.41 3.68
CA PHE A 69 7.39 -7.80 3.27
C PHE A 69 7.49 -9.31 3.16
N ASP A 70 7.84 -9.80 1.97
CA ASP A 70 8.16 -11.20 1.71
C ASP A 70 9.67 -11.37 1.62
N LYS A 71 10.26 -11.96 2.66
CA LYS A 71 11.70 -12.19 2.73
C LYS A 71 12.18 -13.19 1.68
N SER A 72 11.37 -14.16 1.28
CA SER A 72 11.77 -15.22 0.34
C SER A 72 12.04 -14.67 -1.06
N THR A 73 11.31 -13.63 -1.46
CA THR A 73 11.46 -12.95 -2.75
C THR A 73 12.11 -11.57 -2.62
N ASN A 74 12.44 -11.14 -1.40
CA ASN A 74 12.86 -9.78 -1.07
C ASN A 74 11.88 -8.71 -1.63
N SER A 75 10.59 -9.00 -1.56
CA SER A 75 9.54 -8.14 -2.12
C SER A 75 8.83 -7.35 -1.04
N VAL A 76 8.53 -6.09 -1.35
CA VAL A 76 7.67 -5.21 -0.55
C VAL A 76 6.41 -4.92 -1.36
N LEU A 77 5.25 -5.05 -0.71
CA LEU A 77 3.95 -4.62 -1.22
C LEU A 77 3.31 -3.68 -0.19
N VAL A 78 3.02 -2.45 -0.60
CA VAL A 78 2.32 -1.46 0.22
C VAL A 78 1.06 -1.04 -0.50
N ALA A 79 -0.05 -0.98 0.21
CA ALA A 79 -1.33 -0.61 -0.35
C ALA A 79 -2.19 0.11 0.67
N SER A 80 -2.97 1.08 0.21
CA SER A 80 -4.11 1.64 0.93
C SER A 80 -5.40 1.37 0.16
N ASP A 81 -6.54 1.54 0.82
CA ASP A 81 -7.83 1.60 0.13
C ASP A 81 -7.83 2.73 -0.91
N PRO A 82 -8.63 2.62 -1.99
CA PRO A 82 -8.63 3.58 -3.07
C PRO A 82 -8.95 5.02 -2.63
N GLU A 83 -9.77 5.17 -1.59
CA GLU A 83 -10.13 6.48 -1.03
C GLU A 83 -9.08 7.03 -0.05
N GLY A 84 -8.09 6.23 0.36
CA GLY A 84 -7.07 6.60 1.34
C GLY A 84 -7.66 6.97 2.70
N LYS A 85 -8.66 6.22 3.17
CA LYS A 85 -9.35 6.50 4.45
C LYS A 85 -8.46 6.27 5.66
N VAL A 86 -7.56 5.30 5.59
CA VAL A 86 -6.52 5.11 6.60
C VAL A 86 -5.29 5.94 6.22
N PRO A 87 -4.81 6.85 7.10
CA PRO A 87 -3.62 7.64 6.83
C PRO A 87 -2.41 6.75 6.54
N LEU A 88 -1.72 7.05 5.45
CA LEU A 88 -0.45 6.43 5.10
C LEU A 88 0.42 7.49 4.44
N PHE A 89 1.66 7.56 4.90
CA PHE A 89 2.69 8.47 4.43
C PHE A 89 3.90 7.66 3.99
N TRP A 90 4.69 8.25 3.12
CA TRP A 90 5.95 7.68 2.68
C TRP A 90 6.99 8.77 2.50
N GLY A 91 8.25 8.37 2.51
CA GLY A 91 9.36 9.28 2.27
C GLY A 91 10.65 8.56 1.95
N ILE A 92 11.66 9.35 1.61
CA ILE A 92 13.03 8.88 1.40
C ILE A 92 13.86 9.35 2.59
N THR A 93 14.45 8.38 3.27
CA THR A 93 15.37 8.59 4.39
C THR A 93 16.72 9.10 3.89
N ALA A 94 17.53 9.66 4.80
CA ALA A 94 18.83 10.25 4.44
C ALA A 94 19.84 9.27 3.81
N ASP A 95 19.70 7.97 4.09
CA ASP A 95 20.49 6.88 3.49
C ASP A 95 19.87 6.31 2.19
N GLY A 96 18.77 6.92 1.71
CA GLY A 96 18.15 6.59 0.43
C GLY A 96 17.13 5.44 0.51
N CYS A 97 16.74 4.99 1.69
CA CYS A 97 15.71 3.97 1.85
C CYS A 97 14.29 4.57 1.80
N VAL A 98 13.35 3.82 1.23
CA VAL A 98 11.92 4.17 1.27
C VAL A 98 11.36 3.81 2.65
N ALA A 99 10.71 4.75 3.31
CA ALA A 99 10.04 4.55 4.59
C ALA A 99 8.53 4.78 4.45
N PHE A 100 7.74 4.07 5.27
CA PHE A 100 6.29 4.18 5.35
C PHE A 100 5.87 4.33 6.81
N SER A 101 4.85 5.15 7.07
CA SER A 101 4.24 5.31 8.39
C SER A 101 2.84 5.85 8.26
N ASP A 102 1.96 5.52 9.19
CA ASP A 102 0.67 6.16 9.42
C ASP A 102 0.79 7.50 10.18
N ASP A 103 1.97 7.81 10.72
CA ASP A 103 2.30 9.05 11.40
C ASP A 103 3.36 9.86 10.64
N ILE A 104 2.96 11.05 10.16
CA ILE A 104 3.84 11.95 9.43
C ILE A 104 4.99 12.48 10.30
N ASP A 105 4.78 12.66 11.60
CA ASP A 105 5.79 13.22 12.50
C ASP A 105 6.93 12.21 12.73
N MET A 106 6.63 10.91 12.70
CA MET A 106 7.65 9.85 12.71
C MET A 106 8.53 9.91 11.46
N LEU A 107 7.95 10.18 10.27
CA LEU A 107 8.73 10.30 9.04
C LEU A 107 9.55 11.59 8.97
N LYS A 108 9.08 12.72 9.53
CA LYS A 108 9.84 13.97 9.54
C LYS A 108 11.24 13.81 10.14
N GLY A 109 11.35 13.06 11.23
CA GLY A 109 12.64 12.80 11.89
C GLY A 109 13.66 12.06 11.01
N SER A 110 13.19 11.22 10.08
CA SER A 110 14.04 10.35 9.27
C SER A 110 14.20 10.83 7.81
N CYS A 111 13.17 11.45 7.26
CA CYS A 111 13.06 11.86 5.85
C CYS A 111 13.20 13.38 5.65
N GLY A 112 13.14 14.17 6.73
CA GLY A 112 13.13 15.63 6.65
C GLY A 112 11.96 16.13 5.80
N LYS A 113 12.26 16.87 4.73
CA LYS A 113 11.25 17.35 3.76
C LYS A 113 10.95 16.34 2.63
N SER A 114 11.68 15.23 2.56
CA SER A 114 11.49 14.20 1.52
C SER A 114 10.40 13.21 1.91
N LEU A 115 9.20 13.71 2.18
CA LEU A 115 8.03 12.91 2.54
C LEU A 115 6.77 13.46 1.88
N ALA A 116 5.76 12.61 1.78
CA ALA A 116 4.47 12.92 1.19
C ALA A 116 3.38 11.99 1.76
N PRO A 117 2.10 12.35 1.61
CA PRO A 117 1.02 11.38 1.70
C PRO A 117 1.23 10.26 0.66
N PHE A 118 0.91 9.04 1.03
CA PHE A 118 0.84 7.94 0.07
C PHE A 118 -0.34 8.19 -0.89
N PRO A 119 -0.14 8.07 -2.21
CA PRO A 119 -1.16 8.51 -3.15
C PRO A 119 -2.40 7.62 -3.10
N GLN A 120 -3.56 8.27 -3.07
CA GLN A 120 -4.85 7.62 -3.23
C GLN A 120 -4.93 6.87 -4.57
N GLY A 121 -5.70 5.78 -4.59
CA GLY A 121 -5.85 4.95 -5.78
C GLY A 121 -4.57 4.23 -6.22
N CYS A 122 -3.53 4.18 -5.38
CA CYS A 122 -2.25 3.57 -5.71
C CYS A 122 -1.82 2.46 -4.74
N PHE A 123 -0.85 1.68 -5.19
CA PHE A 123 -0.10 0.72 -4.40
C PHE A 123 1.39 0.78 -4.81
N TYR A 124 2.30 0.36 -3.95
CA TYR A 124 3.72 0.28 -4.23
C TYR A 124 4.18 -1.17 -4.22
N SER A 125 4.96 -1.56 -5.23
CA SER A 125 5.65 -2.85 -5.23
C SER A 125 7.03 -2.73 -5.87
N ASN A 126 8.08 -3.06 -5.11
CA ASN A 126 9.44 -3.06 -5.66
C ASN A 126 9.59 -4.08 -6.81
N ALA A 127 8.95 -5.24 -6.69
CA ALA A 127 8.91 -6.27 -7.74
C ALA A 127 8.24 -5.80 -9.04
N LEU A 128 7.36 -4.79 -8.97
CA LEU A 128 6.69 -4.20 -10.14
C LEU A 128 7.28 -2.85 -10.56
N GLY A 129 8.42 -2.45 -10.00
CA GLY A 129 9.10 -1.21 -10.35
C GLY A 129 8.55 0.04 -9.64
N GLY A 130 8.00 -0.13 -8.43
CA GLY A 130 7.61 0.95 -7.53
C GLY A 130 6.11 1.23 -7.53
N LEU A 131 5.76 2.51 -7.53
CA LEU A 131 4.39 2.99 -7.38
C LEU A 131 3.53 2.72 -8.64
N LYS A 132 2.30 2.26 -8.43
CA LYS A 132 1.32 1.87 -9.47
C LYS A 132 -0.08 2.32 -9.09
N CYS A 133 -0.92 2.59 -10.08
CA CYS A 133 -2.34 2.90 -9.87
C CYS A 133 -3.20 1.64 -9.98
N TYR A 134 -4.30 1.60 -9.22
CA TYR A 134 -5.31 0.54 -9.34
C TYR A 134 -6.01 0.56 -10.70
N GLU A 135 -6.55 1.71 -11.10
CA GLU A 135 -7.34 1.85 -12.33
C GLU A 135 -6.49 1.73 -13.59
N ASN A 136 -5.28 2.30 -13.55
CA ASN A 136 -4.37 2.33 -14.69
C ASN A 136 -2.96 1.88 -14.31
N PRO A 137 -2.71 0.56 -14.09
CA PRO A 137 -1.41 0.06 -13.64
C PRO A 137 -0.24 0.32 -14.60
N LYS A 138 -0.55 0.66 -15.86
CA LYS A 138 0.43 1.01 -16.90
C LYS A 138 0.75 2.51 -16.96
N ASN A 139 -0.08 3.36 -16.35
CA ASN A 139 0.13 4.80 -16.40
C ASN A 139 1.24 5.22 -15.43
N LYS A 140 1.97 6.27 -15.79
CA LYS A 140 2.99 6.82 -14.90
C LYS A 140 2.30 7.61 -13.79
N VAL A 141 2.79 7.41 -12.58
CA VAL A 141 2.52 8.30 -11.46
C VAL A 141 3.63 9.33 -11.42
N THR A 142 3.28 10.61 -11.50
CA THR A 142 4.22 11.72 -11.50
C THR A 142 4.18 12.44 -10.15
N ALA A 143 5.36 12.75 -9.63
CA ALA A 143 5.50 13.62 -8.47
C ALA A 143 5.38 15.08 -8.91
N VAL A 144 4.49 15.83 -8.27
CA VAL A 144 4.39 17.28 -8.37
C VAL A 144 5.05 17.85 -7.13
N PRO A 145 6.15 18.60 -7.26
CA PRO A 145 6.79 19.26 -6.12
C PRO A 145 5.78 20.17 -5.42
N ALA A 146 5.81 20.13 -4.09
CA ALA A 146 5.05 21.05 -3.27
C ALA A 146 5.72 22.44 -3.24
N ASN A 147 4.96 23.46 -2.87
CA ASN A 147 5.51 24.80 -2.66
C ASN A 147 6.49 24.79 -1.48
N GLU A 148 7.48 25.69 -1.46
CA GLU A 148 8.59 25.68 -0.48
C GLU A 148 8.13 25.79 1.00
N GLU A 149 6.92 26.28 1.23
CA GLU A 149 6.27 26.45 2.54
C GLU A 149 5.55 25.19 3.05
N GLU A 150 5.37 24.17 2.21
CA GLU A 150 4.67 22.94 2.59
C GLU A 150 5.58 21.93 3.29
N ILE A 151 5.01 21.22 4.25
CA ILE A 151 5.69 20.21 5.06
C ILE A 151 6.06 18.98 4.21
N CYS A 152 5.23 18.64 3.23
CA CYS A 152 5.47 17.54 2.30
C CYS A 152 6.16 18.07 1.06
N GLY A 153 7.22 17.41 0.58
CA GLY A 153 7.99 17.87 -0.57
C GLY A 153 7.33 17.57 -1.93
N ALA A 154 6.30 16.72 -1.97
CA ALA A 154 5.61 16.35 -3.20
C ALA A 154 4.17 15.86 -2.96
N THR A 155 3.34 15.99 -4.01
CA THR A 155 2.06 15.28 -4.18
C THR A 155 2.14 14.42 -5.44
N PHE A 156 1.56 13.22 -5.44
CA PHE A 156 1.63 12.31 -6.58
C PHE A 156 0.32 12.34 -7.37
N LYS A 157 0.40 12.42 -8.71
CA LYS A 157 -0.76 12.42 -9.62
C LYS A 157 -0.63 11.32 -10.67
N VAL A 158 -1.77 10.72 -11.03
CA VAL A 158 -1.87 9.71 -12.08
C VAL A 158 -2.07 10.41 -13.43
N GLU A 159 -1.22 10.11 -14.43
CA GLU A 159 -1.45 10.60 -15.79
C GLU A 159 -2.79 10.08 -16.34
N GLY A 160 -3.67 11.00 -16.78
CA GLY A 160 -4.97 10.68 -17.39
C GLY A 160 -6.21 10.84 -16.51
N SER A 161 -6.07 11.15 -15.22
CA SER A 161 -7.23 11.43 -14.35
C SER A 161 -7.70 12.88 -14.54
N THR A 162 -8.90 13.09 -15.11
CA THR A 162 -9.57 14.39 -15.11
C THR A 162 -9.87 14.80 -13.67
N VAL A 163 -9.37 15.96 -13.27
CA VAL A 163 -9.66 16.59 -11.98
C VAL A 163 -11.16 16.91 -11.94
N LEU A 164 -11.93 16.17 -11.15
CA LEU A 164 -13.22 16.66 -10.66
C LEU A 164 -12.92 17.57 -9.46
N THR A 165 -12.70 18.85 -9.73
CA THR A 165 -12.82 19.90 -8.72
C THR A 165 -14.31 20.01 -8.37
N ALA A 166 -14.69 19.59 -7.17
CA ALA A 166 -15.94 20.02 -6.57
C ALA A 166 -15.82 21.51 -6.21
N LEU A 167 -16.81 22.31 -6.63
CA LEU A 167 -17.01 23.71 -6.26
C LEU A 167 -17.34 23.86 -4.78
#